data_AF-A0A1F7FWS5-F1
#
_entry.id   AF-A0A1F7FWS5-F1
#
_cell.length_a   1.000
_cell.length_b   1.000
_cell.length_c   1.000
_cell.angle_alpha   90.00
_cell.angle_beta   90.00
_cell.angle_gamma   90.00
#
_symmetry.space_group_name_H-M   'P 1'
#
loop_
_entity.id
_entity.type
_entity.pdbx_description
1 polymer ?
#
loop_
_entity_poly.entity_id
_entity_poly.type
_entity_poly.pdbx_seq_one_letter_code
_entity_poly.pdbx_strand_id
1 'polypeptide(L)'
;MKKIVFIALIIAMGFGCQIVAADPPEAAEVDEIQLRDPLELERAVMEYMCSYEAYIAARKSKDPAVRGKLVKLMQSYRNAYARFLEMLREDKLYRPNKPKDPAGWYDEKHKKDKGYKRDWKKTDGKEIRAEVKEMVKNGASPEEIRAFIKAKLPSAPMSTDPGLFTTTNTTTTTTTTTTTTTAPAQIPPPKKPTP
;
A
#
# COMPACT_ATOMS: atom_id res chain seq x y z
N MET A 1 38.69 35.22 -11.44
CA MET A 1 38.90 33.75 -11.49
C MET A 1 38.23 32.97 -10.34
N LYS A 2 37.96 33.55 -9.15
CA LYS A 2 37.30 32.83 -8.03
C LYS A 2 35.81 32.48 -8.22
N LYS A 3 35.07 33.23 -9.06
CA LYS A 3 33.61 33.02 -9.27
C LYS A 3 33.28 31.82 -10.17
N ILE A 4 34.19 31.45 -11.08
CA ILE A 4 34.00 30.32 -12.01
C ILE A 4 34.16 28.98 -11.28
N VAL A 5 35.08 28.92 -10.31
CA VAL A 5 35.29 27.72 -9.47
C VAL A 5 34.06 27.44 -8.60
N PHE A 6 33.39 28.47 -8.09
CA PHE A 6 32.18 28.30 -7.27
C PHE A 6 30.99 27.75 -8.06
N ILE A 7 30.84 28.16 -9.33
CA ILE A 7 29.78 27.66 -10.21
C ILE A 7 30.06 26.22 -10.64
N ALA A 8 31.32 25.87 -10.92
CA ALA A 8 31.72 24.50 -11.20
C ALA A 8 31.49 23.56 -9.99
N LEU A 9 31.68 24.05 -8.77
CA LEU A 9 31.47 23.28 -7.54
C LEU A 9 29.98 23.03 -7.24
N ILE A 10 29.09 23.99 -7.57
CA ILE A 10 27.63 23.83 -7.44
C ILE A 10 27.08 22.86 -8.49
N ILE A 11 27.62 22.88 -9.71
CA ILE A 11 27.24 21.92 -10.77
C ILE A 11 27.74 20.50 -10.41
N ALA A 12 28.96 20.37 -9.86
CA ALA A 12 29.48 19.09 -9.38
C ALA A 12 28.69 18.55 -8.16
N MET A 13 28.23 19.41 -7.25
CA MET A 13 27.35 19.00 -6.15
C MET A 13 25.93 18.65 -6.62
N GLY A 14 25.44 19.26 -7.71
CA GLY A 14 24.13 18.97 -8.30
C GLY A 14 24.04 17.62 -9.02
N PHE A 15 25.16 17.09 -9.52
CA PHE A 15 25.24 15.77 -10.19
C PHE A 15 25.74 14.64 -9.27
N GLY A 16 26.16 14.94 -8.03
CA GLY A 16 26.65 13.96 -7.07
C GLY A 16 25.56 13.17 -6.34
N CYS A 17 24.30 13.61 -6.38
CA CYS A 17 23.16 12.76 -6.02
C CYS A 17 22.77 11.93 -7.24
N GLN A 18 23.62 10.97 -7.61
CA GLN A 18 23.09 9.81 -8.33
C GLN A 18 21.98 9.25 -7.44
N ILE A 19 20.76 9.23 -7.97
CA ILE A 19 19.71 8.40 -7.41
C ILE A 19 20.29 6.99 -7.53
N VAL A 20 20.86 6.47 -6.45
CA VAL A 20 21.30 5.09 -6.42
C VAL A 20 20.03 4.29 -6.65
N ALA A 21 19.87 3.79 -7.86
CA ALA A 21 18.79 2.89 -8.20
C ALA A 21 18.90 1.72 -7.22
N ALA A 22 17.79 1.39 -6.56
CA ALA A 22 17.76 0.25 -5.67
C ALA A 22 18.17 -1.00 -6.48
N ASP A 23 19.05 -1.82 -5.92
CA ASP A 23 19.43 -3.06 -6.57
C ASP A 23 18.18 -3.93 -6.78
N PRO A 24 18.08 -4.63 -7.93
CA PRO A 24 17.00 -5.58 -8.12
C PRO A 24 17.08 -6.66 -7.03
N PRO A 25 15.95 -7.08 -6.46
CA PRO A 25 15.98 -8.04 -5.37
C PRO A 25 16.53 -9.39 -5.82
N GLU A 26 17.45 -9.96 -5.05
CA GLU A 26 17.85 -11.35 -5.23
C GLU A 26 16.69 -12.28 -4.84
N ALA A 27 16.50 -13.41 -5.54
CA ALA A 27 15.37 -14.31 -5.31
C ALA A 27 15.27 -14.82 -3.87
N ALA A 28 16.41 -15.07 -3.22
CA ALA A 28 16.47 -15.47 -1.81
C ALA A 28 16.03 -14.35 -0.86
N GLU A 29 16.35 -13.09 -1.19
CA GLU A 29 15.93 -11.94 -0.38
C GLU A 29 14.43 -11.65 -0.54
N VAL A 30 13.84 -11.96 -1.69
CA VAL A 30 12.38 -11.92 -1.89
C VAL A 30 11.67 -12.94 -0.98
N ASP A 31 12.24 -14.12 -0.80
CA ASP A 31 11.63 -15.19 0.01
C ASP A 31 11.53 -14.87 1.50
N GLU A 32 12.46 -14.05 2.01
CA GLU A 32 12.46 -13.58 3.39
C GLU A 32 11.40 -12.52 3.67
N ILE A 33 10.83 -11.90 2.63
CA ILE A 33 9.84 -10.83 2.78
C ILE A 33 8.55 -11.40 3.36
N GLN A 34 8.05 -10.74 4.39
CA GLN A 34 6.76 -11.07 4.98
C GLN A 34 5.70 -10.16 4.39
N LEU A 35 4.70 -10.76 3.72
CA LEU A 35 3.55 -10.03 3.21
C LEU A 35 2.56 -9.77 4.37
N ARG A 36 2.56 -8.55 4.87
CA ARG A 36 1.58 -8.05 5.84
C ARG A 36 0.19 -7.88 5.21
N ASP A 37 -0.83 -7.79 6.04
CA ASP A 37 -2.13 -7.30 5.58
C ASP A 37 -1.97 -5.90 4.93
N PRO A 38 -2.45 -5.70 3.69
CA PRO A 38 -2.28 -4.45 2.96
C PRO A 38 -2.86 -3.24 3.71
N LEU A 39 -3.94 -3.44 4.48
CA LEU A 39 -4.58 -2.37 5.22
C LEU A 39 -3.65 -1.78 6.28
N GLU A 40 -2.85 -2.60 6.98
CA GLU A 40 -1.96 -2.12 8.03
C GLU A 40 -0.86 -1.21 7.47
N LEU A 41 -0.20 -1.66 6.40
CA LEU A 41 0.86 -0.91 5.74
C LEU A 41 0.32 0.39 5.14
N GLU A 42 -0.83 0.32 4.46
CA GLU A 42 -1.47 1.48 3.84
C GLU A 42 -1.89 2.54 4.86
N ARG A 43 -2.47 2.13 5.99
CA ARG A 43 -2.83 3.06 7.09
C ARG A 43 -1.59 3.75 7.63
N ALA A 44 -0.49 3.03 7.82
CA ALA A 44 0.73 3.60 8.33
C ALA A 44 1.41 4.57 7.36
N VAL A 45 1.46 4.21 6.07
CA VAL A 45 1.93 5.12 5.01
C VAL A 45 1.09 6.38 4.98
N MET A 46 -0.24 6.25 5.03
CA MET A 46 -1.14 7.40 5.01
C MET A 46 -0.97 8.28 6.26
N GLU A 47 -0.87 7.69 7.46
CA GLU A 47 -0.62 8.42 8.72
C GLU A 47 0.71 9.19 8.66
N TYR A 48 1.76 8.55 8.15
CA TYR A 48 3.06 9.17 7.91
C TYR A 48 2.97 10.35 6.94
N MET A 49 2.38 10.16 5.76
CA MET A 49 2.30 11.19 4.73
C MET A 49 1.47 12.39 5.18
N CYS A 50 0.36 12.17 5.90
CA CYS A 50 -0.47 13.25 6.43
C CYS A 50 0.24 14.01 7.56
N SER A 51 0.91 13.30 8.47
CA SER A 51 1.68 13.93 9.54
C SER A 51 2.86 14.75 9.01
N TYR A 52 3.50 14.27 7.93
CA TYR A 52 4.54 15.01 7.22
C TYR A 52 3.99 16.29 6.59
N GLU A 53 2.85 16.23 5.90
CA GLU A 53 2.23 17.41 5.30
C GLU A 53 1.88 18.46 6.37
N ALA A 54 1.35 18.03 7.52
CA ALA A 54 1.05 18.92 8.64
C ALA A 54 2.31 19.64 9.16
N TYR A 55 3.40 18.90 9.36
CA TYR A 55 4.69 19.44 9.77
C TYR A 55 5.25 20.44 8.75
N ILE A 56 5.24 20.09 7.47
CA ILE A 56 5.75 20.97 6.40
C ILE A 56 4.91 22.23 6.25
N ALA A 57 3.58 22.11 6.35
CA ALA A 57 2.67 23.25 6.32
C ALA A 57 2.98 24.23 7.46
N ALA A 58 3.14 23.73 8.69
CA ALA A 58 3.47 24.56 9.84
C ALA A 58 4.86 25.20 9.72
N ARG A 59 5.85 24.43 9.23
CA ARG A 59 7.23 24.91 9.01
C ARG A 59 7.29 26.06 8.01
N LYS A 60 6.48 25.98 6.95
CA LYS A 60 6.41 27.00 5.87
C LYS A 60 5.48 28.17 6.21
N SER A 61 4.69 28.09 7.27
CA SER A 61 3.77 29.15 7.66
C SER A 61 4.53 30.42 8.08
N LYS A 62 3.97 31.59 7.74
CA LYS A 62 4.44 32.90 8.21
C LYS A 62 3.79 33.31 9.53
N ASP A 63 2.70 32.65 9.93
CA ASP A 63 2.00 32.92 11.18
C ASP A 63 2.78 32.35 12.39
N PRO A 64 3.20 33.20 13.36
CA PRO A 64 3.87 32.75 14.58
C PRO A 64 3.06 31.74 15.40
N ALA A 65 1.74 31.85 15.45
CA ALA A 65 0.88 30.95 16.22
C ALA A 65 0.88 29.53 15.64
N VAL A 66 0.85 29.42 14.31
CA VAL A 66 1.01 28.13 13.60
C VAL A 66 2.44 27.61 13.74
N ARG A 67 3.45 28.46 13.60
CA ARG A 67 4.86 28.07 13.74
C ARG A 67 5.19 27.59 15.15
N GLY A 68 4.57 28.15 16.18
CA GLY A 68 4.73 27.71 17.58
C GLY A 68 4.35 26.26 17.82
N LYS A 69 3.50 25.68 16.96
CA LYS A 69 3.05 24.27 17.04
C LYS A 69 4.03 23.28 16.39
N LEU A 70 5.09 23.76 15.74
CA LEU A 70 6.01 22.97 14.93
C LEU A 70 6.60 21.77 15.67
N VAL A 71 6.99 21.95 16.94
CA VAL A 71 7.65 20.90 17.72
C VAL A 71 6.74 19.69 17.91
N LYS A 72 5.47 19.90 18.28
CA LYS A 72 4.48 18.82 18.46
C LYS A 72 4.13 18.14 17.14
N LEU A 73 4.00 18.91 16.06
CA LEU A 73 3.75 18.36 14.72
C LEU A 73 4.95 17.55 14.22
N MET A 74 6.17 18.01 14.48
CA MET A 74 7.41 17.28 14.18
C MET A 74 7.52 15.97 14.96
N GLN A 75 7.13 15.97 16.24
CA GLN A 75 7.07 14.75 17.04
C GLN A 75 6.05 13.74 16.47
N SER A 76 4.87 14.22 16.08
CA SER A 76 3.83 13.39 15.47
C SER A 76 4.30 12.76 14.15
N TYR A 77 4.93 13.57 13.29
CA TYR A 77 5.59 13.11 12.07
C TYR A 77 6.65 12.03 12.34
N ARG A 78 7.56 12.28 13.29
CA ARG A 78 8.63 11.33 13.64
C ARG A 78 8.08 10.01 14.17
N ASN A 79 7.04 10.05 14.99
CA ASN A 79 6.40 8.85 15.54
C ASN A 79 5.72 8.03 14.43
N ALA A 80 5.00 8.67 13.51
CA ALA A 80 4.38 7.99 12.39
C ALA A 80 5.44 7.39 11.44
N TYR A 81 6.53 8.12 11.18
CA TYR A 81 7.63 7.62 10.37
C TYR A 81 8.37 6.45 11.02
N ALA A 82 8.64 6.52 12.33
CA ALA A 82 9.28 5.43 13.07
C ALA A 82 8.45 4.14 13.01
N ARG A 83 7.13 4.25 13.21
CA ARG A 83 6.20 3.13 13.06
C ARG A 83 6.26 2.54 11.65
N PHE A 84 6.19 3.38 10.62
CA PHE A 84 6.31 2.92 9.23
C PHE A 84 7.63 2.17 8.97
N LEU A 85 8.76 2.72 9.42
CA LEU A 85 10.06 2.06 9.30
C LEU A 85 10.17 0.75 10.07
N GLU A 86 9.55 0.68 11.25
CA GLU A 86 9.48 -0.55 12.05
C GLU A 86 8.77 -1.66 11.27
N MET A 87 7.61 -1.38 10.66
CA MET A 87 6.92 -2.35 9.80
C MET A 87 7.76 -2.77 8.60
N LEU A 88 8.42 -1.83 7.91
CA LEU A 88 9.32 -2.19 6.80
C LEU A 88 10.48 -3.10 7.27
N ARG A 89 10.97 -2.90 8.49
CA ARG A 89 12.04 -3.73 9.07
C ARG A 89 11.53 -5.12 9.44
N GLU A 90 10.36 -5.21 10.07
CA GLU A 90 9.68 -6.47 10.39
C GLU A 90 9.45 -7.29 9.12
N ASP A 91 8.94 -6.64 8.08
CA ASP A 91 8.61 -7.24 6.79
C ASP A 91 9.87 -7.53 5.91
N LYS A 92 11.08 -7.28 6.42
CA LYS A 92 12.39 -7.44 5.75
C LYS A 92 12.61 -6.55 4.51
N LEU A 93 11.76 -5.55 4.34
CA LEU A 93 11.80 -4.55 3.27
C LEU A 93 12.80 -3.41 3.53
N TYR A 94 13.25 -3.25 4.78
CA TYR A 94 14.27 -2.27 5.15
C TYR A 94 15.61 -2.91 5.52
N ARG A 95 16.69 -2.51 4.85
CA ARG A 95 18.07 -2.82 5.26
C ARG A 95 18.90 -1.52 5.24
N PRO A 96 19.59 -1.16 6.34
CA PRO A 96 20.37 0.08 6.40
C PRO A 96 21.50 0.16 5.36
N ASN A 97 22.05 -0.98 4.96
CA ASN A 97 23.29 -1.06 4.16
C ASN A 97 23.05 -1.21 2.65
N LYS A 98 21.81 -1.45 2.22
CA LYS A 98 21.46 -1.62 0.80
C LYS A 98 20.26 -0.71 0.47
N PRO A 99 20.33 0.13 -0.58
CA PRO A 99 19.17 0.86 -1.04
C PRO A 99 18.16 -0.16 -1.59
N LYS A 100 17.02 -0.26 -0.92
CA LYS A 100 15.88 -1.09 -1.35
C LYS A 100 14.75 -0.20 -1.80
N ASP A 101 14.00 -0.64 -2.80
CA ASP A 101 12.66 -0.13 -3.10
C ASP A 101 11.63 -1.01 -2.37
N PRO A 102 11.13 -0.59 -1.20
CA PRO A 102 10.22 -1.42 -0.41
C PRO A 102 8.95 -1.79 -1.17
N ALA A 103 8.43 -0.88 -2.00
CA ALA A 103 7.21 -1.13 -2.76
C ALA A 103 7.46 -2.15 -3.87
N GLY A 104 8.51 -1.94 -4.67
CA GLY A 104 8.88 -2.87 -5.74
C GLY A 104 9.19 -4.28 -5.22
N TRP A 105 9.87 -4.39 -4.08
CA TRP A 105 10.20 -5.68 -3.47
C TRP A 105 8.97 -6.41 -2.92
N TYR A 106 8.03 -5.66 -2.34
CA TYR A 106 6.74 -6.19 -1.91
C TYR A 106 5.93 -6.72 -3.08
N ASP A 107 5.91 -6.00 -4.20
CA ASP A 107 5.23 -6.42 -5.43
C ASP A 107 5.86 -7.67 -6.05
N GLU A 108 7.19 -7.80 -6.03
CA GLU A 108 7.88 -9.01 -6.50
C GLU A 108 7.57 -10.22 -5.61
N LYS A 109 7.54 -10.05 -4.28
CA LYS A 109 7.11 -11.11 -3.36
C LYS A 109 5.65 -11.49 -3.58
N HIS A 110 4.76 -10.52 -3.69
CA HIS A 110 3.34 -10.76 -3.96
C HIS A 110 3.12 -11.50 -5.29
N LYS A 111 3.87 -11.11 -6.33
CA LYS A 111 3.85 -11.80 -7.63
C LYS A 111 4.37 -13.22 -7.53
N LYS A 112 5.42 -13.46 -6.74
CA LYS A 112 5.97 -14.81 -6.52
C LYS A 112 4.97 -15.72 -5.80
N ASP A 113 4.32 -15.22 -4.74
CA ASP A 113 3.44 -16.03 -3.90
C ASP A 113 2.03 -16.21 -4.51
N LYS A 114 1.50 -15.19 -5.20
CA LYS A 114 0.11 -15.19 -5.70
C LYS A 114 -0.02 -15.14 -7.22
N GLY A 115 1.07 -15.00 -7.96
CA GLY A 115 1.09 -14.96 -9.43
C GLY A 115 0.82 -13.57 -10.05
N TYR A 116 0.58 -12.53 -9.25
CA TYR A 116 0.29 -11.18 -9.73
C TYR A 116 0.73 -10.08 -8.74
N LYS A 117 0.88 -8.84 -9.22
CA LYS A 117 1.17 -7.65 -8.41
C LYS A 117 -0.12 -7.00 -7.91
N ARG A 118 -0.09 -6.30 -6.77
CA ARG A 118 -1.24 -5.51 -6.33
C ARG A 118 -1.28 -4.18 -7.08
N ASP A 119 -2.49 -3.75 -7.42
CA ASP A 119 -2.70 -2.47 -8.08
C ASP A 119 -3.03 -1.39 -7.05
N TRP A 120 -2.16 -0.41 -6.91
CA TRP A 120 -2.36 0.70 -5.98
C TRP A 120 -3.29 1.76 -6.60
N LYS A 121 -4.48 1.98 -6.02
CA LYS A 121 -5.32 3.12 -6.42
C LYS A 121 -4.60 4.43 -6.06
N LYS A 122 -4.43 5.31 -7.06
CA LYS A 122 -3.62 6.54 -6.93
C LYS A 122 -4.29 7.68 -6.15
N THR A 123 -5.52 7.54 -5.67
CA THR A 123 -6.41 8.72 -5.56
C THR A 123 -6.79 9.19 -4.15
N ASP A 124 -6.83 8.39 -3.10
CA ASP A 124 -7.49 8.88 -1.87
C ASP A 124 -6.58 9.67 -0.93
N GLY A 125 -5.26 9.44 -1.00
CA GLY A 125 -4.30 10.10 -0.11
C GLY A 125 -4.04 11.58 -0.41
N LYS A 126 -4.42 12.10 -1.59
CA LYS A 126 -4.16 13.52 -1.94
C LYS A 126 -5.16 14.46 -1.26
N GLU A 127 -6.43 14.08 -1.23
CA GLU A 127 -7.51 14.90 -0.68
C GLU A 127 -7.35 15.06 0.83
N ILE A 128 -7.12 13.95 1.55
CA ILE A 128 -6.90 13.96 3.00
C ILE A 128 -5.68 14.85 3.36
N ARG A 129 -4.59 14.76 2.58
CA ARG A 129 -3.42 15.63 2.78
C ARG A 129 -3.73 17.11 2.55
N ALA A 130 -4.56 17.43 1.56
CA ALA A 130 -5.00 18.81 1.32
C ALA A 130 -5.85 19.32 2.50
N GLU A 131 -6.78 18.51 3.02
CA GLU A 131 -7.58 18.85 4.21
C GLU A 131 -6.69 19.09 5.44
N VAL A 132 -5.72 18.21 5.71
CA VAL A 132 -4.75 18.39 6.81
C VAL A 132 -3.98 19.70 6.66
N LYS A 133 -3.56 20.04 5.44
CA LYS A 133 -2.86 21.29 5.16
C LYS A 133 -3.74 22.51 5.44
N GLU A 134 -5.01 22.48 5.06
CA GLU A 134 -5.96 23.55 5.35
C GLU A 134 -6.23 23.67 6.86
N MET A 135 -6.36 22.55 7.59
CA MET A 135 -6.48 22.57 9.05
C MET A 135 -5.29 23.28 9.72
N VAL A 136 -4.07 23.02 9.25
CA VAL A 136 -2.87 23.70 9.78
C VAL A 136 -2.91 25.20 9.48
N LYS A 137 -3.30 25.60 8.27
CA LYS A 137 -3.44 27.02 7.90
C LYS A 137 -4.50 27.73 8.72
N ASN A 138 -5.61 27.05 9.03
CA ASN A 138 -6.69 27.57 9.86
C ASN A 138 -6.34 27.58 11.35
N GLY A 139 -5.13 27.15 11.73
CA GLY A 139 -4.69 27.19 13.12
C GLY A 139 -5.27 26.09 14.00
N ALA A 140 -5.63 24.93 13.44
CA ALA A 140 -5.96 23.75 14.25
C ALA A 140 -4.81 23.37 15.20
N SER A 141 -5.14 22.75 16.32
CA SER A 141 -4.17 22.21 17.28
C SER A 141 -3.54 20.90 16.76
N PRO A 142 -2.31 20.56 17.18
CA PRO A 142 -1.69 19.28 16.84
C PRO A 142 -2.54 18.06 17.20
N GLU A 143 -3.26 18.14 18.32
CA GLU A 143 -4.14 17.09 18.83
C GLU A 143 -5.36 16.90 17.92
N GLU A 144 -6.00 17.98 17.47
CA GLU A 144 -7.11 17.93 16.50
C GLU A 144 -6.66 17.37 15.16
N ILE A 145 -5.51 17.82 14.64
CA ILE A 145 -4.94 17.31 13.39
C ILE A 145 -4.67 15.81 13.50
N ARG A 146 -4.10 15.35 14.63
CA ARG A 146 -3.84 13.92 14.85
C ARG A 146 -5.13 13.11 14.92
N ALA A 147 -6.15 13.60 15.61
CA ALA A 147 -7.45 12.93 15.69
C ALA A 147 -8.11 12.84 14.31
N PHE A 148 -8.08 13.92 13.54
CA PHE A 148 -8.57 13.95 12.15
C PHE A 148 -7.86 12.93 11.27
N ILE A 149 -6.53 12.90 11.28
CA ILE A 149 -5.74 11.94 10.49
C ILE A 149 -6.17 10.51 10.83
N LYS A 150 -6.25 10.17 12.13
CA LYS A 150 -6.65 8.83 12.58
C LYS A 150 -8.06 8.44 12.14
N ALA A 151 -9.00 9.38 12.18
CA ALA A 151 -10.39 9.14 11.77
C ALA A 151 -10.52 8.94 10.25
N LYS A 152 -9.63 9.54 9.45
CA LYS A 152 -9.63 9.45 7.99
C LYS A 152 -8.76 8.32 7.42
N LEU A 153 -8.07 7.56 8.27
CA LEU A 153 -7.32 6.41 7.81
C LEU A 153 -8.25 5.38 7.15
N PRO A 154 -7.80 4.71 6.08
CA PRO A 154 -8.63 3.75 5.37
C PRO A 154 -9.10 2.63 6.29
N SER A 155 -10.37 2.22 6.11
CA SER A 155 -10.98 1.07 6.79
C SER A 155 -10.97 -0.21 5.93
N ALA A 156 -10.58 -0.08 4.66
CA ALA A 156 -10.42 -1.17 3.71
C ALA A 156 -9.18 -0.91 2.83
N PRO A 157 -8.53 -1.95 2.28
CA PRO A 157 -7.35 -1.76 1.43
C PRO A 157 -7.66 -0.85 0.23
N MET A 158 -6.84 0.17 0.04
CA MET A 158 -6.82 1.07 -1.10
C MET A 158 -6.20 0.39 -2.33
N SER A 159 -5.31 -0.58 -2.13
CA SER A 159 -4.83 -1.43 -3.22
C SER A 159 -5.88 -2.48 -3.61
N THR A 160 -6.05 -2.71 -4.89
CA THR A 160 -6.87 -3.78 -5.44
C THR A 160 -6.04 -5.04 -5.64
N ASP A 161 -6.68 -6.17 -5.35
CA ASP A 161 -6.16 -7.49 -5.62
C ASP A 161 -6.77 -7.99 -6.93
N PRO A 162 -6.02 -8.05 -8.06
CA PRO A 162 -6.58 -8.51 -9.32
C PRO A 162 -6.89 -10.01 -9.33
N GLY A 163 -6.35 -10.80 -8.40
CA GLY A 163 -6.64 -12.24 -8.25
C GLY A 163 -8.01 -12.54 -7.63
N LEU A 164 -8.65 -11.56 -6.98
CA LEU A 164 -10.02 -11.69 -6.49
C LEU A 164 -11.06 -11.67 -7.64
N PHE A 165 -10.71 -11.11 -8.80
CA PHE A 165 -11.61 -11.08 -9.96
C PHE A 165 -11.46 -12.31 -10.89
N THR A 166 -10.42 -13.12 -10.73
CA THR A 166 -10.21 -14.31 -11.57
C THR A 166 -10.93 -15.57 -11.06
N THR A 167 -11.68 -15.48 -9.96
CA THR A 167 -12.49 -16.61 -9.46
C THR A 167 -13.99 -16.34 -9.58
N THR A 168 -14.51 -16.20 -10.81
CA THR A 168 -15.87 -16.64 -11.20
C THR A 168 -15.93 -16.64 -12.74
N ASN A 169 -15.48 -17.72 -13.33
CA ASN A 169 -16.04 -18.26 -14.57
C ASN A 169 -15.94 -19.78 -14.44
N THR A 170 -16.81 -20.36 -13.61
CA THR A 170 -17.18 -21.75 -13.81
C THR A 170 -17.92 -21.79 -15.13
N THR A 171 -17.19 -22.04 -16.20
CA THR A 171 -17.79 -22.52 -17.45
C THR A 171 -18.46 -23.84 -17.10
N THR A 172 -19.78 -23.82 -16.94
CA THR A 172 -20.60 -25.02 -16.98
C THR A 172 -20.35 -25.67 -18.34
N THR A 173 -19.49 -26.69 -18.38
CA THR A 173 -19.43 -27.60 -19.51
C THR A 173 -20.75 -28.35 -19.52
N THR A 174 -21.74 -27.84 -20.25
CA THR A 174 -22.91 -28.62 -20.61
C THR A 174 -22.44 -29.69 -21.59
N THR A 175 -22.05 -30.84 -21.06
CA THR A 175 -21.90 -32.06 -21.84
C THR A 175 -23.28 -32.44 -22.32
N THR A 176 -23.60 -32.11 -23.57
CA THR A 176 -24.79 -32.62 -24.25
C THR A 176 -24.59 -34.11 -24.49
N THR A 177 -24.98 -34.94 -23.53
CA THR A 177 -25.11 -36.38 -23.73
C THR A 177 -26.40 -36.62 -24.51
N THR A 178 -26.28 -36.81 -25.83
CA THR A 178 -27.36 -37.29 -26.69
C THR A 178 -27.81 -38.66 -26.19
N THR A 179 -28.89 -38.71 -25.42
CA THR A 179 -29.50 -39.95 -24.95
C THR A 179 -30.54 -40.37 -25.98
N THR A 180 -30.24 -41.43 -26.72
CA THR A 180 -31.17 -42.07 -27.67
C THR A 180 -32.28 -42.77 -26.89
N THR A 181 -33.49 -42.23 -26.98
CA THR A 181 -34.72 -42.79 -26.42
C THR A 181 -35.00 -44.18 -27.01
N THR A 182 -34.99 -45.22 -26.19
CA THR A 182 -35.63 -46.51 -26.50
C THR A 182 -36.70 -46.78 -25.45
N ALA A 183 -37.88 -47.18 -25.92
CA ALA A 183 -39.15 -47.28 -25.21
C ALA A 183 -39.14 -48.27 -24.02
N PRO A 184 -40.11 -48.16 -23.08
CA PRO A 184 -40.07 -48.84 -21.78
C PRO A 184 -40.52 -50.30 -21.86
N ALA A 185 -39.73 -51.21 -21.30
CA ALA A 185 -40.15 -52.60 -21.06
C ALA A 185 -40.99 -52.68 -19.78
N GLN A 186 -42.19 -53.26 -19.91
CA GLN A 186 -43.14 -53.52 -18.82
C GLN A 186 -42.57 -54.45 -17.75
N ILE A 187 -42.78 -54.08 -16.48
CA ILE A 187 -42.54 -54.93 -15.32
C ILE A 187 -43.80 -55.79 -15.10
N PRO A 188 -43.70 -57.15 -15.04
CA PRO A 188 -44.84 -57.97 -14.66
C PRO A 188 -45.15 -57.88 -13.15
N PRO A 189 -46.43 -57.89 -12.74
CA PRO A 189 -46.82 -57.73 -11.33
C PRO A 189 -46.50 -58.95 -10.46
N PRO A 190 -46.41 -58.77 -9.13
CA PRO A 190 -45.92 -59.78 -8.18
C PRO A 190 -46.92 -60.95 -8.00
N LYS A 191 -46.38 -62.19 -7.98
CA LYS A 191 -47.16 -63.39 -7.63
C LYS A 191 -47.53 -63.36 -6.14
N LYS A 192 -48.83 -63.40 -5.86
CA LYS A 192 -49.38 -63.68 -4.52
C LYS A 192 -49.11 -65.15 -4.14
N PRO A 193 -48.82 -65.46 -2.86
CA PRO A 193 -48.81 -66.83 -2.37
C PRO A 193 -50.25 -67.32 -2.15
N THR A 194 -50.51 -68.58 -2.50
CA THR A 194 -51.74 -69.31 -2.12
C THR A 194 -51.32 -70.55 -1.31
N PRO A 195 -52.22 -71.06 -0.44
CA PRO A 195 -51.92 -71.67 0.87
C PRO A 195 -51.25 -73.03 0.83
#